data_AF-A0A6F8SR47-F1
#
_entry.id   AF-A0A6F8SR47-F1
#
_cell.length_a   1.000
_cell.length_b   1.000
_cell.length_c   1.000
_cell.angle_alpha   90.00
_cell.angle_beta   90.00
_cell.angle_gamma   90.00
#
_symmetry.space_group_name_H-M   'P 1'
#
loop_
_entity.id
_entity.type
_entity.pdbx_description
1 polymer ?
#
loop_
_entity_poly.entity_id
_entity_poly.type
_entity_poly.pdbx_seq_one_letter_code
_entity_poly.pdbx_strand_id
1 'polypeptide(L)'
;MDDFSPSDLKTILHSKRANLYYLQHCRVLVNGGRVEYVTDEGSKSRYWNIPIANTTSILLGTGTSITQAAMRELAKAGVLVGFCGGASEIPQLLLLLILILILFPAFDGAFVVGESHHIAHVEILV
;
A
#
# COMPACT_ATOMS: atom_id res chain seq x y z
N MET A 1 -10.87 26.31 -22.73
CA MET A 1 -11.07 25.38 -21.61
C MET A 1 -10.11 24.25 -21.89
N ASP A 2 -9.08 24.09 -21.08
CA ASP A 2 -8.08 23.05 -21.30
C ASP A 2 -8.75 21.69 -21.07
N ASP A 3 -8.91 20.94 -22.16
CA ASP A 3 -9.44 19.58 -22.10
C ASP A 3 -8.38 18.71 -21.42
N PHE A 4 -8.61 18.40 -20.14
CA PHE A 4 -7.79 17.48 -19.38
C PHE A 4 -7.70 16.15 -20.12
N SER A 5 -6.49 15.69 -20.41
CA SER A 5 -6.30 14.37 -20.97
C SER A 5 -6.76 13.32 -19.94
N PRO A 6 -7.20 12.12 -20.35
CA PRO A 6 -7.60 11.06 -19.42
C PRO A 6 -6.49 10.70 -18.41
N SER A 7 -5.23 10.89 -18.81
CA SER A 7 -4.03 10.82 -17.96
C SER A 7 -4.02 11.88 -16.86
N ASP A 8 -4.35 13.13 -17.17
CA ASP A 8 -4.41 14.22 -16.18
C ASP A 8 -5.53 13.99 -15.17
N LEU A 9 -6.67 13.46 -15.64
CA LEU A 9 -7.79 13.05 -14.78
C LEU A 9 -7.44 11.89 -13.85
N LYS A 10 -6.67 10.90 -14.33
CA LYS A 10 -6.12 9.84 -13.47
C LYS A 10 -5.20 10.43 -12.41
N THR A 11 -4.29 11.34 -12.78
CA THR A 11 -3.38 12.00 -11.84
C THR A 11 -4.14 12.77 -10.76
N ILE A 12 -5.18 13.51 -11.13
CA ILE A 12 -6.04 14.27 -10.17
C ILE A 12 -6.82 13.33 -9.24
N LEU A 13 -7.32 12.19 -9.74
CA LEU A 13 -8.01 11.19 -8.92
C LEU A 13 -7.05 10.45 -7.97
N HIS A 14 -5.84 10.13 -8.42
CA HIS A 14 -4.78 9.57 -7.58
C HIS A 14 -4.37 10.54 -6.46
N SER A 15 -4.32 11.85 -6.74
CA SER A 15 -4.10 12.90 -5.74
C SER A 15 -5.19 12.99 -4.66
N LYS A 16 -6.41 12.50 -4.92
CA LYS A 16 -7.52 12.50 -3.94
C LYS A 16 -7.66 11.20 -3.15
N ARG A 17 -6.84 10.18 -3.43
CA ARG A 17 -6.80 9.00 -2.57
C ARG A 17 -6.25 9.42 -1.20
N ALA A 18 -7.10 9.35 -0.18
CA ALA A 18 -6.81 9.90 1.15
C ALA A 18 -6.45 8.81 2.19
N ASN A 19 -6.60 7.53 1.84
CA ASN A 19 -6.50 6.46 2.82
C ASN A 19 -5.10 5.86 2.83
N LEU A 20 -4.42 6.02 3.96
CA LEU A 20 -3.17 5.35 4.31
C LEU A 20 -3.47 4.39 5.47
N TYR A 21 -3.15 3.11 5.30
CA TYR A 21 -3.39 2.10 6.34
C TYR A 21 -2.07 1.72 7.01
N TYR A 22 -2.00 1.82 8.34
CA TYR A 22 -0.97 1.17 9.14
C TYR A 22 -1.58 -0.05 9.81
N LEU A 23 -1.10 -1.24 9.45
CA LEU A 23 -1.64 -2.50 9.91
C LEU A 23 -0.61 -3.22 10.78
N GLN A 24 -1.07 -3.82 11.87
CA GLN A 24 -0.26 -4.65 12.77
C GLN A 24 -1.06 -5.90 13.15
N HIS A 25 -0.34 -7.00 13.44
CA HIS A 25 -0.94 -8.24 13.93
C HIS A 25 -2.11 -8.75 13.06
N CYS A 26 -1.95 -8.66 11.73
CA CYS A 26 -3.00 -9.02 10.79
C CYS A 26 -2.46 -9.74 9.56
N ARG A 27 -3.34 -10.47 8.87
CA ARG A 27 -3.02 -11.17 7.62
C ARG A 27 -3.79 -10.53 6.47
N VAL A 28 -3.09 -10.05 5.45
CA VAL A 28 -3.68 -9.46 4.25
C VAL A 28 -3.80 -10.52 3.16
N LEU A 29 -5.03 -10.78 2.74
CA LEU A 29 -5.37 -11.84 1.80
C LEU A 29 -6.42 -11.40 0.79
N VAL A 30 -6.56 -12.16 -0.29
CA VAL A 30 -7.66 -11.96 -1.25
C VAL A 30 -8.76 -12.95 -0.94
N ASN A 31 -9.96 -12.43 -0.78
CA ASN A 31 -11.16 -13.23 -0.57
C ASN A 31 -12.24 -12.79 -1.58
N GLY A 32 -12.73 -13.71 -2.41
CA GLY A 32 -13.76 -13.40 -3.41
C GLY A 32 -13.39 -12.27 -4.39
N GLY A 33 -12.10 -12.06 -4.68
CA GLY A 33 -11.62 -10.99 -5.54
C GLY A 33 -11.47 -9.62 -4.86
N ARG A 34 -11.65 -9.54 -3.54
CA ARG A 34 -11.43 -8.33 -2.73
C ARG A 34 -10.22 -8.51 -1.83
N VAL A 35 -9.47 -7.44 -1.62
CA VAL A 35 -8.35 -7.44 -0.67
C VAL A 35 -8.91 -7.17 0.73
N GLU A 36 -8.68 -8.10 1.64
CA GLU A 36 -9.14 -8.04 3.03
C GLU A 36 -7.95 -8.21 3.98
N TYR A 37 -8.00 -7.56 5.13
CA TYR A 37 -7.10 -7.87 6.24
C TYR A 37 -7.87 -8.56 7.36
N VAL A 38 -7.23 -9.59 7.92
CA VAL A 38 -7.79 -10.42 8.98
C VAL A 38 -7.02 -10.17 10.26
N THR A 39 -7.71 -9.72 11.30
CA THR A 39 -7.15 -9.56 12.65
C THR A 39 -7.64 -10.71 13.53
N ASP A 40 -6.72 -11.36 14.24
CA ASP A 40 -7.05 -12.43 15.17
C ASP A 40 -7.25 -11.84 16.58
N GLU A 41 -8.51 -11.57 16.96
CA GLU A 41 -8.89 -11.17 18.31
C GLU A 41 -9.34 -12.42 19.11
N GLY A 42 -8.36 -13.19 19.60
CA GLY A 42 -8.64 -14.38 20.40
C GLY A 42 -9.30 -15.50 19.60
N SER A 43 -10.58 -15.79 19.85
CA SER A 43 -11.31 -16.89 19.20
C SER A 43 -12.08 -16.49 17.94
N LYS A 44 -12.09 -15.20 17.58
CA LYS A 44 -12.82 -14.69 16.41
C LYS A 44 -11.88 -13.91 15.50
N SER A 45 -11.77 -14.36 14.25
CA SER A 45 -11.11 -13.61 13.20
C SER A 45 -12.08 -12.56 12.65
N ARG A 46 -11.66 -11.30 12.61
CA ARG A 46 -12.43 -10.22 11.96
C ARG A 46 -11.88 -9.95 10.59
N TYR A 47 -12.76 -9.94 9.60
CA TYR A 47 -12.44 -9.65 8.21
C TYR A 47 -12.80 -8.20 7.90
N TRP A 48 -11.83 -7.45 7.41
CA TRP A 48 -12.00 -6.04 7.08
C TRP A 48 -11.61 -5.81 5.63
N ASN A 49 -12.50 -5.19 4.87
CA ASN A 49 -12.28 -4.92 3.45
C ASN A 49 -11.40 -3.66 3.26
N ILE A 50 -10.39 -3.76 2.39
CA ILE A 50 -9.55 -2.62 1.99
C ILE A 50 -10.09 -2.04 0.68
N PRO A 51 -10.57 -0.77 0.67
CA PRO A 51 -11.04 -0.12 -0.54
C PRO A 51 -9.86 0.29 -1.44
N ILE A 52 -9.27 -0.66 -2.17
CA ILE A 52 -8.05 -0.49 -2.98
C ILE A 52 -8.08 0.69 -3.97
N ALA A 53 -9.26 1.09 -4.44
CA ALA A 53 -9.43 2.25 -5.34
C ALA A 53 -9.18 3.60 -4.65
N ASN A 54 -9.33 3.67 -3.33
CA ASN A 54 -9.19 4.90 -2.53
C ASN A 54 -7.94 4.89 -1.63
N THR A 55 -7.18 3.79 -1.65
CA THR A 55 -5.96 3.61 -0.86
C THR A 55 -4.75 4.08 -1.67
N THR A 56 -3.89 4.88 -1.06
CA THR A 56 -2.58 5.24 -1.63
C THR A 56 -1.53 4.21 -1.26
N SER A 57 -1.39 3.94 0.03
CA SER A 57 -0.34 3.09 0.57
C SER A 57 -0.80 2.30 1.79
N ILE A 58 -0.20 1.13 1.97
CA ILE A 58 -0.39 0.26 3.12
C ILE A 58 0.98 0.02 3.76
N LEU A 59 1.08 0.33 5.05
CA LEU A 59 2.25 0.05 5.87
C LEU A 59 1.96 -1.18 6.74
N LEU A 60 2.73 -2.23 6.51
CA LEU A 60 2.68 -3.51 7.19
C LEU A 60 3.70 -3.51 8.32
N GLY A 61 3.20 -3.42 9.54
CA GLY A 61 3.96 -3.39 10.79
C GLY A 61 4.33 -4.77 11.32
N THR A 62 4.68 -4.83 12.60
CA THR A 62 4.96 -6.08 13.32
C THR A 62 3.80 -7.07 13.30
N GLY A 63 4.12 -8.36 13.19
CA GLY A 63 3.14 -9.44 13.19
C GLY A 63 2.19 -9.43 11.99
N THR A 64 2.57 -8.79 10.89
CA THR A 64 1.80 -8.79 9.65
C THR A 64 2.30 -9.82 8.65
N SER A 65 1.42 -10.25 7.76
CA SER A 65 1.78 -11.02 6.57
C SER A 65 0.84 -10.68 5.43
N ILE A 66 1.31 -10.83 4.20
CA ILE A 66 0.54 -10.58 2.99
C ILE A 66 0.71 -11.73 2.00
N THR A 67 -0.37 -12.11 1.35
CA THR A 67 -0.34 -13.14 0.30
C THR A 67 0.09 -12.54 -1.04
N GLN A 68 0.71 -13.36 -1.90
CA GLN A 68 1.06 -12.95 -3.27
C GLN A 68 -0.16 -12.49 -4.06
N ALA A 69 -1.32 -13.13 -3.86
CA ALA A 69 -2.57 -12.73 -4.51
C ALA A 69 -2.97 -11.30 -4.11
N ALA A 70 -2.83 -10.94 -2.84
CA ALA A 70 -3.12 -9.59 -2.36
C ALA A 70 -2.14 -8.57 -2.94
N MET A 71 -0.85 -8.89 -2.98
CA MET A 71 0.15 -8.04 -3.64
C MET A 71 -0.19 -7.76 -5.10
N ARG A 72 -0.66 -8.78 -5.85
CA ARG A 72 -1.06 -8.62 -7.24
C ARG A 72 -2.25 -7.66 -7.41
N GLU A 73 -3.27 -7.77 -6.57
CA GLU A 73 -4.45 -6.89 -6.64
C GLU A 73 -4.13 -5.45 -6.20
N LEU A 74 -3.25 -5.29 -5.20
CA LEU A 74 -2.75 -3.98 -4.77
C LEU A 74 -1.91 -3.31 -5.87
N ALA A 75 -1.04 -4.07 -6.54
CA ALA A 75 -0.23 -3.59 -7.65
C ALA A 75 -1.07 -3.11 -8.84
N LYS A 76 -2.07 -3.90 -9.25
CA LYS A 76 -3.01 -3.50 -10.31
C LYS A 76 -3.75 -2.20 -9.99
N ALA A 77 -3.99 -1.93 -8.71
CA ALA A 77 -4.66 -0.72 -8.25
C ALA A 77 -3.70 0.47 -8.03
N GLY A 78 -2.39 0.28 -8.19
CA GLY A 78 -1.37 1.29 -7.91
C GLY A 78 -1.25 1.63 -6.42
N VAL A 79 -1.49 0.65 -5.53
CA VAL A 79 -1.32 0.80 -4.09
C VAL A 79 0.10 0.41 -3.71
N LEU A 80 0.84 1.29 -3.04
CA LEU A 80 2.18 0.98 -2.55
C LEU A 80 2.10 0.20 -1.24
N VAL A 81 2.98 -0.78 -1.05
CA VAL A 81 3.03 -1.60 0.16
C VAL A 81 4.40 -1.44 0.81
N GLY A 82 4.46 -1.00 2.05
CA GLY A 82 5.71 -0.86 2.79
C GLY A 82 5.75 -1.82 3.97
N PHE A 83 6.85 -2.51 4.20
CA PHE A 83 7.10 -3.20 5.47
C PHE A 83 7.85 -2.27 6.41
N CYS A 84 7.24 -1.98 7.56
CA CYS A 84 7.81 -1.13 8.59
C CYS A 84 8.00 -1.95 9.86
N GLY A 85 9.16 -1.81 10.51
CA GLY A 85 9.40 -2.39 11.82
C GLY A 85 8.82 -1.52 12.92
N GLY A 86 9.72 -0.89 13.68
CA GLY A 86 9.38 -0.09 14.85
C GLY A 86 8.78 1.29 14.51
N ALA A 87 8.06 1.88 15.46
CA ALA A 87 7.41 3.19 15.29
C ALA A 87 8.38 4.34 14.93
N SER A 88 9.69 4.18 15.16
CA SER A 88 10.74 5.13 14.79
C SER A 88 11.06 5.18 13.29
N GLU A 89 10.70 4.16 12.53
CA GLU A 89 11.06 4.00 11.09
C GLU A 89 9.95 4.51 10.15
N ILE A 90 8.75 4.73 10.69
CA ILE A 90 7.59 5.26 9.94
C ILE A 90 7.90 6.60 9.23
N PRO A 91 8.62 7.59 9.83
CA PRO A 91 8.89 8.86 9.17
C PRO A 91 9.79 8.72 7.94
N GLN A 92 10.78 7.83 7.97
CA GLN A 92 11.73 7.62 6.87
C GLN A 92 11.08 6.91 5.69
N LEU A 93 10.29 5.88 5.99
CA LEU A 93 9.52 5.15 4.99
C LEU A 93 8.46 6.04 4.34
N LEU A 94 7.78 6.89 5.11
CA LEU A 94 6.79 7.85 4.60
C LEU A 94 7.46 8.91 3.71
N LEU A 95 8.62 9.43 4.10
CA LEU A 95 9.36 10.42 3.30
C LEU A 95 9.81 9.83 1.96
N LEU A 96 10.31 8.59 1.98
CA LEU A 96 10.71 7.87 0.77
C LEU A 96 9.50 7.55 -0.12
N LEU A 97 8.37 7.18 0.48
CA LEU A 97 7.10 6.95 -0.22
C LEU A 97 6.60 8.22 -0.91
N ILE A 98 6.62 9.36 -0.21
CA ILE A 98 6.26 10.67 -0.77
C ILE A 98 7.22 11.04 -1.91
N LEU A 99 8.52 10.79 -1.75
CA LEU A 99 9.52 11.05 -2.78
C LEU A 99 9.27 10.19 -4.03
N ILE A 100 8.96 8.90 -3.87
CA ILE A 100 8.61 7.99 -4.98
C ILE A 100 7.33 8.46 -5.69
N LEU A 101 6.30 8.84 -4.95
CA LEU A 101 5.05 9.35 -5.52
C LEU A 101 5.24 10.66 -6.29
N ILE A 102 6.16 11.53 -5.87
CA ILE A 102 6.49 12.78 -6.57
C ILE A 102 7.37 12.51 -7.80
N LEU A 103 8.34 11.60 -7.70
CA LEU A 103 9.26 11.28 -8.81
C LEU A 103 8.58 10.45 -9.91
N PHE A 104 7.57 9.65 -9.57
CA PHE A 104 6.92 8.73 -10.50
C PHE A 104 5.37 8.84 -10.45
N PRO A 105 4.79 9.97 -10.89
CA PRO A 105 3.35 10.20 -10.82
C PRO A 105 2.50 9.27 -11.72
N ALA A 106 3.13 8.51 -12.62
CA ALA A 106 2.48 7.64 -13.60
C ALA A 106 2.95 6.17 -13.53
N PHE A 107 3.51 5.73 -12.40
CA PHE A 107 3.95 4.35 -12.27
C PHE A 107 2.76 3.40 -12.04
N ASP A 108 2.47 2.54 -13.01
CA ASP A 108 1.39 1.54 -12.97
C ASP A 108 1.76 0.27 -12.16
N GLY A 109 2.84 0.28 -11.37
CA GLY A 109 3.30 -0.86 -10.56
C GLY A 109 3.22 -0.64 -9.04
N ALA A 110 3.32 -1.72 -8.26
CA ALA A 110 3.50 -1.62 -6.81
C ALA A 110 4.98 -1.57 -6.45
N PHE A 111 5.31 -0.71 -5.49
CA PHE A 111 6.58 -0.75 -4.79
C PHE A 111 6.39 -1.50 -3.48
N VAL A 112 7.27 -2.47 -3.22
CA VAL A 112 7.50 -3.00 -1.87
C VAL A 112 8.68 -2.25 -1.30
N VAL A 113 8.44 -1.46 -0.25
CA VAL A 113 9.52 -0.75 0.45
C VAL A 113 9.71 -1.38 1.81
N GLY A 114 10.83 -2.07 2.02
CA GLY A 114 11.22 -2.60 3.32
C GLY A 114 12.41 -1.83 3.87
N GLU A 115 12.43 -1.57 5.18
CA GLU A 115 13.64 -1.06 5.84
C GLU A 115 14.23 -2.16 6.73
N SER A 116 15.52 -2.46 6.56
CA SER A 116 16.27 -3.38 7.42
C SER A 116 17.65 -2.79 7.68
N HIS A 117 18.01 -2.59 8.94
CA HIS A 117 19.30 -2.00 9.35
C HIS A 117 19.64 -0.67 8.65
N HIS A 118 18.69 0.29 8.57
CA HIS A 118 18.84 1.58 7.89
C HIS A 118 19.06 1.52 6.36
N ILE A 119 18.84 0.35 5.75
CA ILE A 119 18.86 0.17 4.30
C ILE A 119 17.41 0.01 3.82
N ALA A 120 16.97 0.94 2.97
CA ALA A 120 15.68 0.85 2.30
C ALA A 120 15.82 -0.04 1.05
N HIS A 121 15.18 -1.21 1.09
CA HIS A 121 15.00 -2.07 -0.08
C HIS A 121 13.71 -1.68 -0.79
N VAL A 122 13.83 -1.18 -2.02
CA VAL A 122 12.69 -0.90 -2.90
C VAL A 122 12.65 -2.01 -3.94
N GLU A 123 11.71 -2.95 -3.80
CA GLU A 123 11.40 -3.93 -4.84
C GLU A 123 10.27 -3.40 -5.71
N ILE A 124 10.54 -3.33 -7.00
CA ILE A 124 9.54 -3.02 -8.02
C ILE A 124 8.90 -4.34 -8.42
N LEU A 125 7.62 -4.50 -8.12
CA LEU A 125 6.84 -5.61 -8.64
C LEU A 125 6.36 -5.22 -10.05
N VAL A 126 7.10 -5.63 -11.08
CA VAL A 126 6.74 -5.47 -12.51
C VAL A 126 5.75 -6.56 -12.93
#